data_AF-S4P6B8-F1
#
_entry.id   AF-S4P6B8-F1
#
_cell.length_a   1.000
_cell.length_b   1.000
_cell.length_c   1.000
_cell.angle_alpha   90.00
_cell.angle_beta   90.00
_cell.angle_gamma   90.00
#
_symmetry.space_group_name_H-M   'P 1'
#
loop_
_entity.id
_entity.type
_entity.pdbx_description
1 polymer ?
#
loop_
_entity_poly.entity_id
_entity_poly.type
_entity_poly.pdbx_seq_one_letter_code
_entity_poly.pdbx_strand_id
1 'polypeptide(L)'
;MTLTVRRALCAVMVFAVVEKAETVVMNDGEEHDSWSVLINGQVGIEHQNGDVEHLNVGDSFGMAEATLEKLYHRGVMTTRCDDCQFVCVTQTDYYRILHQGEENIRRHENENGIVVLVTEYRGAAGESGHQQGHVVIRGTPEHLMLQLIEDNSRDSTYVEDFLLTHRTFIESPLVVAKQLLAWFSEPSVRDKVTRVVLL
;
A
#
# COMPACT_ATOMS: atom_id res chain seq x y z
N MET A 1 -0.90 2.47 1.89
CA MET A 1 -0.02 1.34 1.50
C MET A 1 -0.51 0.76 0.18
N THR A 2 0.39 0.43 -0.74
CA THR A 2 0.04 -0.16 -2.04
C THR A 2 -0.31 -1.65 -1.92
N LEU A 3 -0.84 -2.26 -2.99
CA LEU A 3 -1.11 -3.70 -3.02
C LEU A 3 0.17 -4.53 -2.86
N THR A 4 1.27 -4.08 -3.46
CA THR A 4 2.59 -4.73 -3.37
C THR A 4 3.07 -4.79 -1.92
N VAL A 5 3.01 -3.66 -1.20
CA VAL A 5 3.39 -3.60 0.22
C VAL A 5 2.51 -4.52 1.06
N ARG A 6 1.18 -4.52 0.83
CA ARG A 6 0.27 -5.43 1.55
C ARG A 6 0.61 -6.90 1.32
N ARG A 7 0.87 -7.30 0.06
CA ARG A 7 1.28 -8.68 -0.28
C ARG A 7 2.61 -9.06 0.38
N ALA A 8 3.59 -8.16 0.36
CA ALA A 8 4.89 -8.39 0.96
C ALA A 8 4.79 -8.57 2.48
N LEU A 9 3.98 -7.75 3.17
CA LEU A 9 3.72 -7.93 4.60
C LEU A 9 3.04 -9.26 4.88
N CYS A 10 1.97 -9.61 4.14
CA CYS A 10 1.30 -10.89 4.32
C CYS A 10 2.23 -12.11 4.11
N ALA A 11 3.25 -11.99 3.25
CA ALA A 11 4.21 -13.07 3.01
C ALA A 11 5.18 -13.32 4.17
N VAL A 12 5.37 -12.34 5.06
CA VAL A 12 6.26 -12.43 6.23
C VAL A 12 5.51 -12.44 7.57
N MET A 13 4.18 -12.34 7.54
CA MET A 13 3.36 -12.36 8.75
C MET A 13 3.47 -13.70 9.46
N VAL A 14 3.71 -13.63 10.76
CA VAL A 14 3.67 -14.77 11.68
C VAL A 14 2.39 -14.70 12.48
N PHE A 15 1.70 -15.82 12.61
CA PHE A 15 0.50 -15.94 13.43
C PHE A 15 0.87 -16.49 14.81
N ALA A 16 0.41 -15.83 15.86
CA ALA A 16 0.63 -16.22 17.25
C ALA A 16 -0.70 -16.36 18.00
N VAL A 17 -0.76 -17.33 18.93
CA VAL A 17 -1.95 -17.62 19.73
C VAL A 17 -1.56 -17.70 21.20
N VAL A 18 -2.38 -17.08 22.05
CA VAL A 18 -2.31 -17.17 23.50
C VAL A 18 -3.62 -17.79 23.99
N GLU A 19 -3.55 -19.04 24.41
CA GLU A 19 -4.74 -19.86 24.70
C GLU A 19 -5.52 -19.39 25.93
N LYS A 20 -4.84 -18.86 26.95
CA LYS A 20 -5.43 -18.57 28.26
C LYS A 20 -5.55 -17.07 28.54
N ALA A 21 -6.67 -16.69 29.14
CA ALA A 21 -6.84 -15.40 29.80
C ALA A 21 -5.80 -15.20 30.91
N GLU A 22 -5.57 -13.93 31.28
CA GLU A 22 -4.64 -13.52 32.33
C GLU A 22 -3.16 -13.90 32.04
N THR A 23 -2.84 -14.20 30.79
CA THR A 23 -1.47 -14.47 30.35
C THR A 23 -0.77 -13.16 30.00
N VAL A 24 0.40 -12.94 30.59
CA VAL A 24 1.26 -11.79 30.23
C VAL A 24 1.84 -12.01 28.84
N VAL A 25 1.51 -11.12 27.92
CA VAL A 25 1.96 -11.12 26.52
C VAL A 25 3.25 -10.31 26.38
N MET A 26 3.38 -9.20 27.10
CA MET A 26 4.57 -8.34 27.12
C MET A 26 4.77 -7.71 28.50
N ASN A 27 6.04 -7.51 28.88
CA ASN A 27 6.43 -6.87 30.13
C ASN A 27 6.77 -5.39 29.95
N ASP A 28 6.70 -4.64 31.05
CA ASP A 28 7.15 -3.25 31.08
C ASP A 28 8.66 -3.17 30.79
N GLY A 29 9.04 -2.31 29.84
CA GLY A 29 10.42 -2.17 29.39
C GLY A 29 10.90 -3.28 28.44
N GLU A 30 10.03 -4.19 28.00
CA GLU A 30 10.36 -5.16 26.96
C GLU A 30 10.56 -4.46 25.61
N GLU A 31 11.60 -4.84 24.86
CA GLU A 31 11.90 -4.25 23.55
C GLU A 31 10.88 -4.72 22.51
N HIS A 32 10.28 -3.77 21.78
CA HIS A 32 9.45 -4.09 20.62
C HIS A 32 10.35 -4.50 19.45
N ASP A 33 10.34 -5.79 19.13
CA ASP A 33 11.06 -6.36 17.98
C ASP A 33 10.14 -6.61 16.77
N SER A 34 8.86 -6.26 16.90
CA SER A 34 7.82 -6.56 15.91
C SER A 34 6.68 -5.54 15.93
N TRP A 35 6.04 -5.38 14.76
CA TRP A 35 4.73 -4.74 14.61
C TRP A 35 3.66 -5.82 14.69
N SER A 36 2.67 -5.63 15.57
CA SER A 36 1.64 -6.64 15.86
C SER A 36 0.24 -6.08 15.77
N VAL A 37 -0.71 -6.92 15.33
CA VAL A 37 -2.15 -6.59 15.30
C VAL A 37 -2.92 -7.68 16.03
N LEU A 38 -3.81 -7.27 16.94
CA LEU A 38 -4.73 -8.17 17.60
C LEU A 38 -5.89 -8.51 16.63
N ILE A 39 -6.02 -9.78 16.25
CA ILE A 39 -7.04 -10.22 15.28
C ILE A 39 -8.16 -11.04 15.92
N ASN A 40 -7.95 -11.51 17.15
CA ASN A 40 -9.00 -12.09 17.98
C ASN A 40 -8.69 -11.87 19.46
N GLY A 41 -9.73 -11.69 20.28
CA GLY A 41 -9.61 -11.52 21.72
C GLY A 41 -9.47 -10.06 22.17
N GLN A 42 -9.01 -9.88 23.40
CA GLN A 42 -8.82 -8.58 24.04
C GLN A 42 -7.61 -8.63 24.97
N VAL A 43 -6.81 -7.56 24.99
CA VAL A 43 -5.71 -7.40 25.95
C VAL A 43 -5.88 -6.11 26.73
N GLY A 44 -5.35 -6.09 27.95
CA GLY A 44 -5.23 -4.87 28.75
C GLY A 44 -3.77 -4.58 29.05
N ILE A 45 -3.38 -3.32 28.99
CA ILE A 45 -2.06 -2.82 29.34
C ILE A 45 -2.20 -2.03 30.64
N GLU A 46 -1.57 -2.51 31.70
CA GLU A 46 -1.54 -1.81 32.99
C GLU A 46 -0.26 -0.99 33.11
N HIS A 47 -0.40 0.33 33.23
CA HIS A 47 0.72 1.26 33.34
C HIS A 47 1.12 1.50 34.81
N GLN A 48 2.33 2.02 35.03
CA GLN A 48 2.86 2.29 36.38
C GLN A 48 2.02 3.29 37.19
N ASN A 49 1.22 4.12 36.54
CA ASN A 49 0.30 5.07 37.19
C ASN A 49 -1.04 4.45 37.60
N GLY A 50 -1.26 3.16 37.33
CA GLY A 50 -2.50 2.43 37.61
C GLY A 50 -3.57 2.57 36.53
N ASP A 51 -3.28 3.31 35.45
CA ASP A 51 -4.19 3.38 34.30
C ASP A 51 -4.15 2.07 33.52
N VAL A 52 -5.33 1.65 33.05
CA VAL A 52 -5.48 0.45 32.22
C VAL A 52 -5.99 0.85 30.85
N GLU A 53 -5.16 0.64 29.84
CA GLU A 53 -5.52 0.74 28.44
C GLU A 53 -6.03 -0.62 27.94
N HIS A 54 -6.99 -0.64 27.04
CA HIS A 54 -7.53 -1.86 26.45
C HIS A 54 -7.35 -1.84 24.94
N LEU A 55 -6.73 -2.90 24.39
CA LEU A 55 -6.66 -3.13 22.95
C LEU A 55 -7.67 -4.21 22.55
N ASN A 56 -8.39 -3.92 21.48
CA ASN A 56 -9.45 -4.74 20.90
C ASN A 56 -9.03 -5.24 19.53
N VAL A 57 -9.84 -6.15 18.99
CA VAL A 57 -9.63 -6.66 17.63
C VAL A 57 -9.53 -5.52 16.62
N GLY A 58 -8.46 -5.54 15.84
CA GLY A 58 -8.10 -4.51 14.86
C GLY A 58 -7.05 -3.52 15.36
N ASP A 59 -6.83 -3.43 16.68
CA ASP A 59 -5.83 -2.53 17.23
C ASP A 59 -4.41 -3.08 16.97
N SER A 60 -3.52 -2.17 16.58
CA SER A 60 -2.11 -2.45 16.32
C SER A 60 -1.24 -1.86 17.40
N PHE A 61 -0.18 -2.57 17.79
CA PHE A 61 0.79 -2.12 18.78
C PHE A 61 2.22 -2.47 18.38
N GLY A 62 3.18 -1.86 19.09
CA GLY A 62 4.60 -1.91 18.73
C GLY A 62 4.99 -0.72 17.87
N MET A 63 5.77 -0.98 16.82
CA MET A 63 6.34 0.09 15.99
C MET A 63 5.28 0.81 15.14
N ALA A 64 4.85 1.99 15.59
CA ALA A 64 3.96 2.85 14.82
C ALA A 64 4.64 3.50 13.60
N GLU A 65 5.96 3.69 13.66
CA GLU A 65 6.78 4.25 12.58
C GLU A 65 7.76 3.21 12.05
N ALA A 66 8.08 3.30 10.76
CA ALA A 66 9.10 2.46 10.11
C ALA A 66 10.50 2.88 10.57
N THR A 67 10.84 2.56 11.82
CA THR A 67 12.09 2.98 12.45
C THR A 67 12.84 1.77 12.98
N LEU A 68 14.17 1.81 12.91
CA LEU A 68 15.09 0.82 13.51
C LEU A 68 15.52 1.21 14.94
N GLU A 69 14.91 2.26 15.50
CA GLU A 69 15.14 2.67 16.88
C GLU A 69 14.50 1.67 17.83
N LYS A 70 15.16 1.44 18.96
CA LYS A 70 14.66 0.57 20.01
C LYS A 70 13.47 1.24 20.69
N LEU A 71 12.28 0.68 20.46
CA LEU A 71 11.07 1.06 21.17
C LEU A 71 10.86 0.07 22.32
N TYR A 72 10.42 0.59 23.47
CA TYR A 72 10.17 -0.23 24.65
C TYR A 72 8.69 -0.17 25.00
N HIS A 73 8.12 -1.32 25.35
CA HIS A 73 6.76 -1.43 25.82
C HIS A 73 6.60 -0.70 27.16
N ARG A 74 5.47 -0.01 27.33
CA ARG A 74 5.13 0.73 28.55
C ARG A 74 3.92 0.11 29.21
N GLY A 75 4.10 -0.41 30.41
CA GLY A 75 3.09 -1.18 31.13
C GLY A 75 3.23 -2.68 30.90
N VAL A 76 2.38 -3.46 31.56
CA VAL A 76 2.32 -4.91 31.43
C VAL A 76 1.08 -5.28 30.63
N MET A 77 1.28 -5.93 29.48
CA MET A 77 0.19 -6.37 28.61
C MET A 77 -0.25 -7.78 29.00
N THR A 78 -1.54 -7.92 29.33
CA THR A 78 -2.14 -9.19 29.77
C THR A 78 -3.41 -9.50 28.97
N THR A 79 -3.61 -10.76 28.58
CA THR A 79 -4.85 -11.21 27.93
C THR A 79 -6.05 -11.09 28.88
N ARG A 80 -7.20 -10.64 28.34
CA ARG A 80 -8.45 -10.47 29.10
C ARG A 80 -9.47 -11.58 28.82
N CYS A 81 -9.21 -12.39 27.80
CA CYS A 81 -9.99 -13.58 27.47
C CYS A 81 -9.08 -14.69 26.95
N ASP A 82 -9.64 -15.89 26.86
CA ASP A 82 -9.01 -17.02 26.21
C ASP A 82 -8.88 -16.79 24.69
N ASP A 83 -8.00 -17.55 24.05
CA ASP A 83 -7.80 -17.57 22.59
C ASP A 83 -7.50 -16.20 21.95
N CYS A 84 -6.63 -15.40 22.57
CA CYS A 84 -6.12 -14.18 21.94
C CYS A 84 -5.19 -14.54 20.76
N GLN A 85 -5.41 -13.90 19.61
CA GLN A 85 -4.66 -14.17 18.39
C GLN A 85 -4.04 -12.90 17.82
N PHE A 86 -2.80 -13.02 17.39
CA PHE A 86 -1.99 -11.91 16.90
C PHE A 86 -1.41 -12.26 15.54
N VAL A 87 -1.27 -11.25 14.69
CA VAL A 87 -0.37 -11.30 13.54
C VAL A 87 0.79 -10.37 13.78
N CYS A 88 2.01 -10.86 13.57
CA CYS A 88 3.25 -10.19 13.89
C CYS A 88 4.12 -10.11 12.65
N VAL A 89 4.78 -8.96 12.44
CA VAL A 89 5.82 -8.78 11.43
C VAL A 89 7.06 -8.25 12.14
N THR A 90 8.22 -8.89 11.93
CA THR A 90 9.47 -8.46 12.57
C THR A 90 9.81 -7.01 12.20
N GLN A 91 10.47 -6.28 13.10
CA GLN A 91 10.91 -4.90 12.89
C GLN A 91 11.70 -4.76 11.59
N THR A 92 12.62 -5.70 11.36
CA THR A 92 13.49 -5.70 10.19
C THR A 92 12.71 -5.88 8.90
N ASP A 93 11.73 -6.79 8.88
CA ASP A 93 10.89 -7.02 7.71
C ASP A 93 9.92 -5.85 7.48
N TYR A 94 9.29 -5.35 8.54
CA TYR A 94 8.37 -4.22 8.47
C TYR A 94 9.08 -2.97 7.91
N TYR A 95 10.25 -2.62 8.48
CA TYR A 95 11.08 -1.52 8.00
C TYR A 95 11.45 -1.70 6.53
N ARG A 96 12.02 -2.86 6.18
CA ARG A 96 12.49 -3.15 4.82
C ARG A 96 11.35 -3.08 3.80
N ILE A 97 10.20 -3.66 4.11
CA ILE A 97 9.05 -3.71 3.20
C ILE A 97 8.45 -2.31 2.99
N LEU A 98 8.29 -1.51 4.05
CA LEU A 98 7.77 -0.16 3.92
C LEU A 98 8.74 0.74 3.17
N HIS A 99 10.02 0.71 3.52
CA HIS A 99 11.05 1.51 2.85
C HIS A 99 11.17 1.16 1.36
N GLN A 100 11.21 -0.13 1.03
CA GLN A 100 11.20 -0.57 -0.36
C GLN A 100 9.93 -0.13 -1.11
N GLY A 101 8.79 -0.15 -0.43
CA GLY A 101 7.53 0.35 -0.96
C GLY A 101 7.58 1.84 -1.28
N GLU A 102 8.21 2.64 -0.44
CA GLU A 102 8.42 4.07 -0.66
C GLU A 102 9.41 4.35 -1.80
N GLU A 103 10.55 3.66 -1.85
CA GLU A 103 11.52 3.78 -2.95
C GLU A 103 10.93 3.42 -4.32
N ASN A 104 9.95 2.50 -4.34
CA ASN A 104 9.24 2.11 -5.54
C ASN A 104 8.23 3.17 -6.01
N ILE A 105 7.85 4.14 -5.18
CA ILE A 105 6.92 5.20 -5.54
C ILE A 105 7.67 6.37 -6.19
N ARG A 106 7.26 6.76 -7.40
CA ARG A 106 7.71 7.99 -8.06
C ARG A 106 6.59 9.00 -8.15
N ARG A 107 6.88 10.24 -7.76
CA ARG A 107 5.99 11.38 -7.90
C ARG A 107 6.52 12.25 -9.04
N HIS A 108 5.68 12.47 -10.04
CA HIS A 108 5.98 13.32 -11.18
C HIS A 108 5.34 14.67 -10.92
N GLU A 109 6.15 15.72 -10.91
CA GLU A 109 5.74 17.09 -10.65
C GLU A 109 5.73 17.89 -11.95
N ASN A 110 4.79 18.83 -12.06
CA ASN A 110 4.79 19.80 -13.16
C ASN A 110 5.79 20.95 -12.89
N GLU A 111 5.86 21.90 -13.82
CA GLU A 111 6.74 23.07 -13.74
C GLU A 111 6.54 23.93 -12.48
N ASN A 112 5.37 23.83 -11.83
CA ASN A 112 5.02 24.56 -10.62
C ASN A 112 5.29 23.75 -9.33
N GLY A 113 5.90 22.56 -9.42
CA GLY A 113 6.16 21.68 -8.28
C GLY A 113 4.92 20.94 -7.76
N ILE A 114 3.83 20.87 -8.54
CA ILE A 114 2.61 20.16 -8.15
C ILE A 114 2.67 18.74 -8.66
N VAL A 115 2.45 17.76 -7.77
CA VAL A 115 2.39 16.33 -8.14
C VAL A 115 1.18 16.06 -9.04
N VAL A 116 1.45 15.64 -10.27
CA VAL A 116 0.44 15.41 -11.31
C VAL A 116 0.24 13.94 -11.65
N LEU A 117 1.25 13.10 -11.39
CA LEU A 117 1.19 11.65 -11.61
C LEU A 117 2.01 10.95 -10.53
N VAL A 118 1.54 9.79 -10.09
CA VAL A 118 2.26 8.91 -9.17
C VAL A 118 2.30 7.52 -9.78
N THR A 119 3.51 6.97 -9.88
CA THR A 119 3.74 5.62 -10.39
C THR A 119 4.38 4.75 -9.32
N GLU A 120 4.07 3.46 -9.33
CA GLU A 120 4.67 2.44 -8.47
C GLU A 120 5.50 1.49 -9.34
N TYR A 121 6.76 1.27 -8.98
CA TYR A 121 7.56 0.21 -9.56
C TYR A 121 7.06 -1.15 -9.06
N ARG A 122 6.60 -1.99 -9.98
CA ARG A 122 6.27 -3.38 -9.72
C ARG A 122 7.35 -4.25 -10.36
N GLY A 123 8.10 -4.95 -9.51
CA GLY A 123 9.04 -6.00 -9.93
C GLY A 123 8.53 -7.33 -9.40
N ALA A 124 8.28 -8.30 -10.27
CA ALA A 124 7.84 -9.62 -9.85
C ALA A 124 8.96 -10.34 -9.06
N ALA A 125 8.84 -10.36 -7.74
CA ALA A 125 9.30 -11.51 -6.96
C ALA A 125 8.19 -12.56 -7.06
N GLY A 126 8.25 -13.46 -8.05
CA GLY A 126 7.31 -14.59 -8.08
C GLY A 126 6.99 -15.14 -9.46
N GLU A 127 6.27 -14.42 -10.32
CA GLU A 127 5.66 -15.05 -11.50
C GLU A 127 5.68 -14.12 -12.73
N SER A 128 6.26 -14.62 -13.82
CA SER A 128 6.33 -14.06 -15.19
C SER A 128 7.07 -12.71 -15.36
N GLY A 129 8.24 -12.76 -16.02
CA GLY A 129 9.13 -11.63 -16.30
C GLY A 129 8.62 -10.60 -17.32
N HIS A 130 7.30 -10.43 -17.48
CA HIS A 130 6.70 -9.49 -18.43
C HIS A 130 6.10 -8.24 -17.78
N GLN A 131 6.08 -8.13 -16.44
CA GLN A 131 5.50 -6.98 -15.72
C GLN A 131 6.50 -6.30 -14.80
N GLN A 132 7.73 -6.07 -15.28
CA GLN A 132 8.72 -5.26 -14.57
C GLN A 132 8.62 -3.80 -15.01
N GLY A 133 8.22 -2.91 -14.09
CA GLY A 133 8.30 -1.48 -14.30
C GLY A 133 7.29 -0.65 -13.56
N HIS A 134 7.30 0.65 -13.87
CA HIS A 134 6.37 1.62 -13.29
C HIS A 134 4.97 1.45 -13.86
N VAL A 135 3.99 1.37 -12.98
CA VAL A 135 2.56 1.43 -13.31
C VAL A 135 1.92 2.64 -12.62
N VAL A 136 0.89 3.20 -13.24
CA VAL A 136 0.20 4.37 -12.72
C VAL A 136 -0.68 3.98 -11.54
N ILE A 137 -0.56 4.68 -10.42
CA ILE A 137 -1.41 4.46 -9.24
C ILE A 137 -2.27 5.69 -8.89
N ARG A 138 -1.91 6.87 -9.39
CA ARG A 138 -2.68 8.11 -9.22
C ARG A 138 -2.25 9.12 -10.28
N GLY A 139 -3.16 9.98 -10.73
CA GLY A 139 -2.81 11.13 -11.56
C GLY A 139 -3.97 12.11 -11.72
N THR A 140 -3.70 13.29 -12.28
CA THR A 140 -4.76 14.20 -12.72
C THR A 140 -5.43 13.64 -13.99
N PRO A 141 -6.68 14.00 -14.29
CA PRO A 141 -7.37 13.52 -15.49
C PRO A 141 -6.56 13.70 -16.78
N GLU A 142 -5.84 14.83 -16.90
CA GLU A 142 -5.00 15.14 -18.05
C GLU A 142 -3.80 14.18 -18.14
N HIS A 143 -3.12 13.93 -17.02
CA HIS A 143 -1.95 13.05 -16.98
C HIS A 143 -2.34 11.59 -17.12
N LEU A 144 -3.49 11.17 -16.59
CA LEU A 144 -4.04 9.84 -16.86
C LEU A 144 -4.40 9.68 -18.35
N MET A 145 -4.91 10.72 -19.00
CA MET A 145 -5.21 10.64 -20.44
C MET A 145 -3.95 10.54 -21.30
N LEU A 146 -2.88 11.27 -20.94
CA LEU A 146 -1.58 11.18 -21.64
C LEU A 146 -1.02 9.75 -21.64
N GLN A 147 -1.30 8.98 -20.61
CA GLN A 147 -0.86 7.58 -20.52
C GLN A 147 -1.49 6.70 -21.61
N LEU A 148 -2.58 7.09 -22.27
CA LEU A 148 -3.13 6.34 -23.41
C LEU A 148 -2.17 6.28 -24.61
N ILE A 149 -1.27 7.25 -24.74
CA ILE A 149 -0.30 7.34 -25.84
C ILE A 149 1.16 7.13 -25.39
N GLU A 150 1.39 6.97 -24.09
CA GLU A 150 2.69 6.56 -23.56
C GLU A 150 2.89 5.04 -23.66
N ASP A 151 4.13 4.57 -23.50
CA ASP A 151 4.44 3.14 -23.52
C ASP A 151 4.02 2.45 -22.21
N ASN A 152 2.72 2.21 -22.07
CA ASN A 152 2.12 1.45 -20.96
C ASN A 152 2.10 -0.07 -21.20
N SER A 153 3.08 -0.60 -21.93
CA SER A 153 3.22 -2.05 -22.19
C SER A 153 3.30 -2.90 -20.91
N ARG A 154 3.55 -2.28 -19.77
CA ARG A 154 3.67 -2.89 -18.44
C ARG A 154 2.33 -3.07 -17.73
N ASP A 155 1.32 -2.31 -18.12
CA ASP A 155 -0.04 -2.41 -17.62
C ASP A 155 -0.98 -2.64 -18.79
N SER A 156 -1.17 -3.92 -19.13
CA SER A 156 -1.94 -4.31 -20.32
C SER A 156 -3.41 -3.93 -20.23
N THR A 157 -3.95 -3.71 -19.03
CA THR A 157 -5.37 -3.36 -18.84
C THR A 157 -5.59 -1.86 -18.76
N TYR A 158 -4.53 -1.05 -18.68
CA TYR A 158 -4.65 0.40 -18.45
C TYR A 158 -5.61 1.11 -19.41
N VAL A 159 -5.52 0.81 -20.71
CA VAL A 159 -6.37 1.46 -21.72
C VAL A 159 -7.84 1.11 -21.51
N GLU A 160 -8.14 -0.17 -21.28
CA GLU A 160 -9.50 -0.65 -21.01
C GLU A 160 -10.05 -0.05 -19.71
N ASP A 161 -9.23 -0.06 -18.66
CA ASP A 161 -9.57 0.50 -17.34
C ASP A 161 -9.86 2.00 -17.44
N PHE A 162 -9.03 2.76 -18.17
CA PHE A 162 -9.26 4.17 -18.42
C PHE A 162 -10.57 4.39 -19.18
N LEU A 163 -10.78 3.70 -20.31
CA LEU A 163 -11.98 3.88 -21.12
C LEU A 163 -13.26 3.49 -20.35
N LEU A 164 -13.20 2.46 -19.50
CA LEU A 164 -14.33 2.04 -18.68
C LEU A 164 -14.64 3.02 -17.53
N THR A 165 -13.61 3.65 -16.95
CA THR A 165 -13.73 4.42 -15.70
C THR A 165 -13.60 5.93 -15.84
N HIS A 166 -13.22 6.46 -17.02
CA HIS A 166 -12.96 7.89 -17.22
C HIS A 166 -14.11 8.80 -16.78
N ARG A 167 -15.37 8.36 -16.93
CA ARG A 167 -16.57 9.07 -16.47
C ARG A 167 -16.60 9.40 -14.97
N THR A 168 -15.75 8.76 -14.16
CA THR A 168 -15.66 9.04 -12.72
C THR A 168 -14.77 10.24 -12.41
N PHE A 169 -13.90 10.64 -13.34
CA PHE A 169 -12.95 11.74 -13.16
C PHE A 169 -12.88 12.72 -14.36
N ILE A 170 -13.64 12.48 -15.43
CA ILE A 170 -13.84 13.36 -16.59
C ILE A 170 -15.34 13.54 -16.81
N GLU A 171 -15.80 14.78 -16.76
CA GLU A 171 -17.25 15.11 -16.82
C GLU A 171 -17.91 14.74 -18.15
N SER A 172 -17.17 14.84 -19.27
CA SER A 172 -17.72 14.56 -20.60
C SER A 172 -16.80 13.66 -21.42
N PRO A 173 -17.31 12.55 -22.00
CA PRO A 173 -16.53 11.67 -22.87
C PRO A 173 -16.06 12.40 -24.15
N LEU A 174 -16.69 13.52 -24.51
CA LEU A 174 -16.25 14.35 -25.62
C LEU A 174 -14.85 14.93 -25.41
N VAL A 175 -14.42 15.14 -24.17
CA VAL A 175 -13.07 15.62 -23.87
C VAL A 175 -12.05 14.57 -24.32
N VAL A 176 -12.27 13.30 -23.96
CA VAL A 176 -11.41 12.18 -24.37
C VAL A 176 -11.43 12.02 -25.89
N ALA A 177 -12.62 11.99 -26.51
CA ALA A 177 -12.75 11.82 -27.95
C ALA A 177 -12.06 12.94 -28.75
N LYS A 178 -12.19 14.20 -28.31
CA LYS A 178 -11.50 15.34 -28.94
C LYS A 178 -9.99 15.22 -28.81
N GLN A 179 -9.49 14.81 -27.65
CA GLN A 179 -8.06 14.65 -27.43
C GLN A 179 -7.48 13.51 -28.27
N LEU A 180 -8.15 12.35 -28.34
CA LEU A 180 -7.75 11.24 -29.21
C LEU A 180 -7.74 11.66 -30.68
N LEU A 181 -8.75 12.43 -31.13
CA LEU A 181 -8.79 12.96 -32.50
C LEU A 181 -7.62 13.93 -32.78
N ALA A 182 -7.26 14.77 -31.82
CA ALA A 182 -6.10 15.65 -31.93
C ALA A 182 -4.80 14.83 -32.08
N TRP A 183 -4.57 13.86 -31.19
CA TRP A 183 -3.39 12.98 -31.26
C TRP A 183 -3.36 12.10 -32.50
N PHE A 184 -4.49 11.69 -33.06
CA PHE A 184 -4.53 10.94 -34.32
C PHE A 184 -3.88 11.73 -35.48
N SER A 185 -3.96 13.06 -35.43
CA SER A 185 -3.35 13.94 -36.42
C SER A 185 -1.81 13.94 -36.33
N GLU A 186 -1.25 13.62 -35.16
CA GLU A 186 0.19 13.56 -34.90
C GLU A 186 0.79 12.21 -35.35
N PRO A 187 1.71 12.18 -36.35
CA PRO A 187 2.25 10.93 -36.87
C PRO A 187 2.99 10.06 -35.85
N SER A 188 3.59 10.66 -34.80
CA SER A 188 4.38 9.97 -33.78
C SER A 188 3.55 9.07 -32.86
N VAL A 189 2.27 9.40 -32.64
CA VAL A 189 1.39 8.69 -31.69
C VAL A 189 0.16 8.08 -32.35
N ARG A 190 -0.05 8.32 -33.65
CA ARG A 190 -1.20 7.84 -34.43
C ARG A 190 -1.46 6.34 -34.28
N ASP A 191 -0.44 5.51 -34.34
CA ASP A 191 -0.58 4.05 -34.23
C ASP A 191 -1.12 3.64 -32.85
N LYS A 192 -0.68 4.32 -31.79
CA LYS A 192 -1.16 4.08 -30.42
C LYS A 192 -2.61 4.50 -30.26
N VAL A 193 -2.96 5.69 -30.76
CA VAL A 193 -4.35 6.17 -30.77
C VAL A 193 -5.26 5.22 -31.53
N THR A 194 -4.82 4.72 -32.68
CA THR A 194 -5.59 3.74 -33.47
C THR A 194 -5.89 2.49 -32.67
N ARG A 195 -4.91 1.97 -31.90
CA ARG A 195 -5.12 0.82 -31.02
C ARG A 195 -6.13 1.11 -29.90
N VAL A 196 -6.09 2.30 -29.31
CA VAL A 196 -7.04 2.71 -28.26
C VAL A 196 -8.48 2.74 -28.79
N VAL A 197 -8.69 3.21 -30.03
CA VAL A 197 -10.02 3.35 -30.64
C VAL A 197 -10.59 2.01 -31.14
N LEU A 198 -9.73 1.02 -31.42
CA LEU A 198 -10.14 -0.29 -31.93
C LEU A 198 -10.50 -1.31 -30.83
N LEU A 199 -10.32 -0.96 -29.56
CA LEU A 199 -10.78 -1.74 -28.40
C LEU A 199 -12.29 -1.54 -28.19
#